data_AF-A0A9W9DBR0-F1
#
_entry.id   AF-A0A9W9DBR0-F1
#
_cell.length_a   1.000
_cell.length_b   1.000
_cell.length_c   1.000
_cell.angle_alpha   90.00
_cell.angle_beta   90.00
_cell.angle_gamma   90.00
#
_symmetry.space_group_name_H-M   'P 1'
#
loop_
_entity.id
_entity.type
_entity.pdbx_description
1 polymer ?
#
loop_
_entity_poly.entity_id
_entity_poly.type
_entity_poly.pdbx_seq_one_letter_code
_entity_poly.pdbx_strand_id
1 'polypeptide(L)'
;MSLKSYSGPSVPDMIRDKTLAENIIKYHNHPTSDSMLDDDNLNMLQRFVESPSKRRQILSDEGIDPDGTLKGKQASLAAYAVWAHGREDMDGGILKEEDVGMLREWFEKGRGGAT
;
A
#
# COMPACT_ATOMS: atom_id res chain seq x y z
N MET A 1 -20.49 -5.48 -16.23
CA MET A 1 -19.33 -5.19 -15.35
C MET A 1 -18.18 -6.02 -15.90
N SER A 2 -17.12 -5.39 -16.43
CA SER A 2 -15.96 -6.13 -16.91
C SER A 2 -15.17 -6.58 -15.69
N LEU A 3 -15.24 -7.87 -15.36
CA LEU A 3 -14.50 -8.55 -14.30
C LEU A 3 -13.02 -8.65 -14.70
N LYS A 4 -12.25 -7.56 -14.62
CA LYS A 4 -10.84 -7.61 -15.01
C LYS A 4 -10.01 -8.10 -13.82
N SER A 5 -9.80 -9.40 -13.66
CA SER A 5 -8.90 -9.89 -12.60
C SER A 5 -7.54 -9.20 -12.64
N TYR A 6 -7.00 -8.85 -11.46
CA TYR A 6 -5.65 -8.30 -11.35
C TYR A 6 -4.63 -9.23 -12.03
N SER A 7 -3.81 -8.68 -12.93
CA SER A 7 -2.90 -9.46 -13.77
C SER A 7 -1.41 -9.25 -13.45
N GLY A 8 -1.10 -8.54 -12.37
CA GLY A 8 0.27 -8.26 -11.95
C GLY A 8 0.90 -9.36 -11.07
N PRO A 9 2.11 -9.10 -10.54
CA PRO A 9 2.79 -10.04 -9.64
C PRO A 9 2.00 -10.30 -8.37
N SER A 10 2.21 -11.48 -7.76
CA SER A 10 1.55 -11.82 -6.50
C SER A 10 2.02 -10.91 -5.36
N VAL A 11 1.18 -10.71 -4.33
CA VAL A 11 1.54 -9.92 -3.14
C VAL A 11 2.85 -10.41 -2.49
N PRO A 12 3.07 -11.72 -2.29
CA PRO A 12 4.35 -12.23 -1.79
C PRO A 12 5.54 -11.85 -2.67
N ASP A 13 5.41 -11.91 -3.99
CA ASP A 13 6.49 -11.51 -4.91
C ASP A 13 6.77 -10.01 -4.82
N MET A 14 5.74 -9.16 -4.76
CA MET A 14 5.90 -7.71 -4.61
C MET A 14 6.57 -7.32 -3.29
N ILE A 15 6.26 -8.04 -2.20
CA ILE A 15 6.90 -7.83 -0.89
C ILE A 15 8.36 -8.26 -0.95
N ARG A 16 8.65 -9.43 -1.52
CA ARG A 16 10.02 -9.96 -1.67
C ARG A 16 10.88 -9.01 -2.51
N ASP A 17 10.32 -8.55 -3.63
CA ASP A 17 11.05 -7.78 -4.63
C ASP A 17 10.99 -6.26 -4.32
N LYS A 18 10.29 -5.85 -3.26
CA LYS A 18 10.09 -4.45 -2.82
C LYS A 18 9.54 -3.56 -3.96
N THR A 19 8.60 -4.09 -4.74
CA THR A 19 7.98 -3.40 -5.90
C THR A 19 6.52 -3.01 -5.64
N LEU A 20 6.07 -3.03 -4.38
CA LEU A 20 4.66 -2.84 -4.05
C LEU A 20 4.14 -1.47 -4.54
N ALA A 21 4.86 -0.37 -4.26
CA ALA A 21 4.45 0.97 -4.67
C ALA A 21 4.34 1.13 -6.19
N GLU A 22 5.34 0.64 -6.93
CA GLU A 22 5.33 0.67 -8.39
C GLU A 22 4.13 -0.07 -8.97
N ASN A 23 3.79 -1.23 -8.41
CA ASN A 23 2.65 -2.02 -8.86
C ASN A 23 1.31 -1.37 -8.48
N ILE A 24 1.19 -0.71 -7.32
CA ILE A 24 -0.01 0.08 -6.97
C ILE A 24 -0.25 1.15 -8.05
N ILE A 25 0.78 1.92 -8.39
CA ILE A 25 0.68 3.01 -9.38
C ILE A 25 0.36 2.43 -10.76
N LYS A 26 1.12 1.43 -11.21
CA LYS A 26 1.01 0.82 -12.53
C LYS A 26 -0.37 0.20 -12.77
N TYR A 27 -0.94 -0.46 -11.77
CA TYR A 27 -2.18 -1.21 -11.91
C TYR A 27 -3.45 -0.44 -11.54
N HIS A 28 -3.34 0.78 -10.97
CA HIS A 28 -4.51 1.53 -10.52
C HIS A 28 -5.52 1.83 -11.63
N ASN A 29 -5.06 2.26 -12.81
CA ASN A 29 -5.90 2.57 -13.97
C ASN A 29 -5.55 1.70 -15.19
N HIS A 30 -5.11 0.47 -14.95
CA HIS A 30 -4.61 -0.38 -16.03
C HIS A 30 -5.73 -0.74 -17.02
N PRO A 31 -5.51 -0.63 -18.34
CA PRO A 31 -6.55 -0.86 -19.33
C PRO A 31 -7.10 -2.29 -19.34
N THR A 32 -6.34 -3.26 -18.83
CA THR A 32 -6.69 -4.69 -18.89
C THR A 32 -6.66 -5.41 -17.52
N SER A 33 -6.46 -4.70 -16.42
CA SER A 33 -6.35 -5.28 -15.07
C SER A 33 -7.11 -4.42 -14.06
N ASP A 34 -7.76 -5.03 -13.08
CA ASP A 34 -8.30 -4.31 -11.93
C ASP A 34 -7.16 -3.72 -11.07
N SER A 35 -7.53 -2.71 -10.30
CA SER A 35 -6.66 -2.16 -9.27
C SER A 35 -6.41 -3.17 -8.17
N MET A 36 -5.20 -3.13 -7.61
CA MET A 36 -4.83 -3.98 -6.49
C MET A 36 -5.46 -3.53 -5.17
N LEU A 37 -5.81 -2.24 -5.07
CA LEU A 37 -6.39 -1.63 -3.88
C LEU A 37 -7.76 -1.03 -4.23
N ASP A 38 -8.74 -1.22 -3.36
CA ASP A 38 -10.00 -0.48 -3.40
C ASP A 38 -9.82 0.95 -2.86
N ASP A 39 -10.87 1.76 -2.96
CA ASP A 39 -10.84 3.16 -2.55
C ASP A 39 -10.55 3.36 -1.06
N ASP A 40 -11.03 2.47 -0.19
CA ASP A 40 -10.79 2.54 1.25
C ASP A 40 -9.30 2.30 1.56
N ASN A 41 -8.71 1.29 0.92
CA ASN A 41 -7.29 1.00 1.03
C ASN A 41 -6.42 2.10 0.44
N LEU A 42 -6.84 2.73 -0.66
CA LEU A 42 -6.16 3.89 -1.23
C LEU A 42 -6.25 5.11 -0.31
N ASN A 43 -7.39 5.35 0.31
CA ASN A 43 -7.56 6.44 1.27
C ASN A 43 -6.68 6.26 2.51
N MET A 44 -6.61 5.03 3.04
CA MET A 44 -5.71 4.70 4.15
C MET A 44 -4.25 4.93 3.76
N LEU A 45 -3.84 4.43 2.60
CA LEU A 45 -2.48 4.58 2.10
C LEU A 45 -2.13 6.06 1.87
N GLN A 46 -3.06 6.84 1.33
CA GLN A 46 -2.91 8.29 1.14
C GLN A 46 -2.65 9.01 2.47
N ARG A 47 -3.49 8.78 3.48
CA ARG A 47 -3.31 9.36 4.83
C ARG A 47 -1.94 9.04 5.41
N PHE A 48 -1.46 7.82 5.16
CA PHE A 48 -0.14 7.39 5.61
C PHE A 48 0.98 8.11 4.86
N VAL A 49 0.96 8.16 3.53
CA VAL A 49 2.06 8.79 2.79
C VAL A 49 2.08 10.32 2.94
N GLU A 50 0.94 10.97 3.19
CA GLU A 50 0.86 12.39 3.54
C GLU A 50 1.50 12.68 4.91
N SER A 51 1.42 11.74 5.85
CA SER A 51 1.96 11.91 7.20
C SER A 51 2.42 10.58 7.80
N PRO A 52 3.60 10.05 7.41
CA PRO A 52 4.08 8.75 7.89
C PRO A 52 4.25 8.70 9.41
N SER A 53 4.52 9.85 10.05
CA SER A 53 4.58 9.98 11.51
C SER A 53 3.26 9.63 12.21
N LYS A 54 2.12 9.71 11.51
CA LYS A 54 0.79 9.31 12.03
C LYS A 54 0.50 7.81 11.85
N ARG A 55 1.46 6.99 11.40
CA ARG A 55 1.32 5.52 11.24
C ARG A 55 0.54 4.86 12.37
N ARG A 56 0.92 5.11 13.63
CA ARG A 56 0.27 4.51 14.81
C ARG A 56 -1.21 4.88 14.93
N GLN A 57 -1.55 6.14 14.68
CA GLN A 57 -2.93 6.63 14.71
C GLN A 57 -3.74 5.99 13.58
N ILE A 58 -3.20 5.98 12.36
CA ILE A 58 -3.88 5.40 11.18
C ILE A 58 -4.20 3.92 11.41
N LEU A 59 -3.27 3.14 11.96
CA LEU A 59 -3.53 1.74 12.29
C LEU A 59 -4.58 1.60 13.40
N SER A 60 -4.54 2.46 14.41
CA SER A 60 -5.51 2.42 15.52
C SER A 60 -6.93 2.76 15.06
N ASP A 61 -7.08 3.69 14.11
CA ASP A 61 -8.38 4.04 13.51
C ASP A 61 -9.00 2.83 12.77
N GLU A 62 -8.16 1.96 12.21
CA GLU A 62 -8.56 0.69 11.58
C GLU A 62 -8.71 -0.48 12.57
N GLY A 63 -8.59 -0.21 13.88
CA GLY A 63 -8.63 -1.25 14.92
C GLY A 63 -7.42 -2.19 14.94
N ILE A 64 -6.31 -1.79 14.31
CA ILE A 64 -5.06 -2.56 14.25
C ILE A 64 -4.10 -2.07 15.32
N ASP A 65 -3.62 -3.02 16.13
CA ASP A 65 -2.54 -2.76 17.09
C ASP A 65 -1.23 -2.48 16.33
N PRO A 66 -0.67 -1.25 16.42
CA PRO A 66 0.52 -0.86 15.67
C PRO A 66 1.80 -1.56 16.17
N ASP A 67 1.81 -2.02 17.41
CA ASP A 67 2.94 -2.69 18.06
C ASP A 67 2.76 -4.22 18.07
N GLY A 68 1.51 -4.69 17.99
CA GLY A 68 1.16 -6.10 17.88
C GLY A 68 1.56 -6.77 16.57
N THR A 69 1.34 -8.09 16.51
CA THR A 69 1.57 -8.89 15.30
C THR A 69 0.32 -8.92 14.42
N LEU A 70 0.53 -8.76 13.11
CA LEU A 70 -0.47 -9.02 12.07
C LEU A 70 -0.37 -10.43 11.49
N LYS A 71 0.59 -11.25 11.94
CA LYS A 71 0.75 -12.62 11.44
C LYS A 71 -0.49 -13.46 11.76
N GLY A 72 -1.11 -14.01 10.71
CA GLY A 72 -2.32 -14.82 10.84
C GLY A 72 -3.60 -14.02 11.11
N LYS A 73 -3.54 -12.68 11.08
CA LYS A 73 -4.72 -11.80 11.13
C LYS A 73 -5.13 -11.42 9.72
N GLN A 74 -6.43 -11.28 9.51
CA GLN A 74 -6.95 -10.70 8.29
C GLN A 74 -6.73 -9.19 8.33
N ALA A 75 -5.88 -8.69 7.45
CA ALA A 75 -5.63 -7.27 7.26
C ALA A 75 -5.56 -6.99 5.75
N SER A 76 -5.96 -5.79 5.35
CA SER A 76 -5.81 -5.38 3.97
C SER A 76 -4.34 -5.16 3.60
N LEU A 77 -4.04 -5.14 2.31
CA LEU A 77 -2.68 -4.91 1.83
C LEU A 77 -2.15 -3.53 2.22
N ALA A 78 -3.00 -2.49 2.17
CA ALA A 78 -2.64 -1.15 2.62
C ALA A 78 -2.34 -1.15 4.12
N ALA A 79 -3.19 -1.78 4.94
CA ALA A 79 -2.96 -1.86 6.38
C ALA A 79 -1.66 -2.59 6.71
N TYR A 80 -1.38 -3.69 6.02
CA TYR A 80 -0.13 -4.43 6.19
C TYR A 80 1.10 -3.61 5.78
N ALA A 81 1.02 -2.85 4.68
CA ALA A 81 2.09 -1.97 4.23
C ALA A 81 2.37 -0.84 5.25
N VAL A 82 1.31 -0.20 5.77
CA VAL A 82 1.41 0.83 6.82
C VAL A 82 1.98 0.24 8.11
N TRP A 83 1.52 -0.94 8.52
CA TRP A 83 2.00 -1.62 9.73
C TRP A 83 3.48 -1.99 9.64
N ALA A 84 3.91 -2.51 8.49
CA ALA A 84 5.28 -2.97 8.26
C ALA A 84 6.29 -1.82 8.08
N HIS A 85 5.85 -0.62 7.71
CA HIS A 85 6.76 0.49 7.45
C HIS A 85 7.60 0.88 8.68
N GLY A 86 8.92 0.94 8.51
CA GLY A 86 9.87 1.32 9.56
C GLY A 86 10.11 0.24 10.63
N ARG A 87 9.60 -0.98 10.42
CA ARG A 87 9.84 -2.12 11.32
C ARG A 87 11.14 -2.83 10.97
N GLU A 88 12.05 -2.95 11.95
CA GLU A 88 13.34 -3.61 11.80
C GLU A 88 13.20 -5.12 11.55
N ASP A 89 12.19 -5.76 12.16
CA ASP A 89 11.89 -7.20 11.97
C ASP A 89 11.38 -7.53 10.55
N MET A 90 11.11 -6.51 9.73
CA MET A 90 10.64 -6.62 8.35
C MET A 90 11.63 -6.02 7.34
N ASP A 91 12.91 -5.91 7.70
CA ASP A 91 13.97 -5.36 6.85
C ASP A 91 13.60 -3.96 6.32
N GLY A 92 13.24 -3.06 7.25
CA GLY A 92 12.80 -1.69 6.97
C GLY A 92 11.34 -1.56 6.49
N GLY A 93 10.63 -2.68 6.32
CA GLY A 93 9.23 -2.72 5.89
C GLY A 93 9.05 -2.97 4.41
N ILE A 94 7.80 -2.94 3.96
CA ILE A 94 7.42 -3.26 2.56
C ILE A 94 7.51 -2.04 1.65
N LEU A 95 7.26 -0.87 2.23
CA LEU A 95 7.42 0.44 1.60
C LEU A 95 8.65 1.11 2.20
N LYS A 96 9.64 1.42 1.37
CA LYS A 96 10.79 2.24 1.74
C LYS A 96 10.43 3.73 1.74
N GLU A 97 11.34 4.58 2.20
CA GLU A 97 11.14 6.03 2.16
C GLU A 97 10.96 6.56 0.72
N GLU A 98 11.70 6.00 -0.23
CA GLU A 98 11.57 6.27 -1.67
C GLU A 98 10.17 5.91 -2.21
N ASP A 99 9.61 4.77 -1.79
CA ASP A 99 8.26 4.34 -2.15
C ASP A 99 7.20 5.30 -1.59
N VAL A 100 7.38 5.76 -0.36
CA VAL A 100 6.48 6.74 0.28
C VAL A 100 6.49 8.06 -0.48
N GLY A 101 7.67 8.53 -0.91
CA GLY A 101 7.80 9.72 -1.75
C GLY A 101 7.08 9.57 -3.09
N MET A 102 7.32 8.46 -3.78
CA MET A 102 6.70 8.14 -5.07
C MET A 102 5.17 8.07 -4.98
N LEU A 103 4.64 7.39 -3.96
CA LEU A 103 3.20 7.30 -3.72
C LEU A 103 2.61 8.67 -3.37
N ARG A 104 3.30 9.49 -2.56
CA ARG A 104 2.85 10.85 -2.25
C ARG A 104 2.69 11.69 -3.51
N GLU A 105 3.72 11.74 -4.36
CA GLU A 105 3.65 12.49 -5.63
C GLU A 105 2.51 11.99 -6.53
N TRP A 106 2.28 10.67 -6.53
CA TRP A 106 1.20 10.07 -7.30
C TRP A 106 -0.20 10.46 -6.77
N PHE A 107 -0.40 10.47 -5.45
CA PHE A 107 -1.65 10.94 -4.84
C PHE A 107 -1.86 12.44 -5.06
N GLU A 108 -0.82 13.26 -4.96
CA GLU A 108 -0.88 14.72 -5.22
C GLU A 108 -1.29 15.04 -6.67
N LYS A 109 -0.91 14.17 -7.63
CA LYS A 109 -1.34 14.24 -9.04
C LYS A 109 -2.76 13.70 -9.28
N GLY A 110 -3.51 13.41 -8.21
CA GLY A 110 -4.90 12.94 -8.28
C GLY A 110 -5.03 11.47 -8.67
N ARG A 111 -4.06 10.62 -8.32
CA ARG A 111 -4.02 9.18 -8.66
C ARG A 111 -3.96 8.88 -10.17
N GLY A 112 -3.81 9.93 -10.99
CA GLY A 112 -3.61 9.86 -12.44
C GLY A 112 -2.13 9.69 -12.79
N GLY A 113 -1.55 8.56 -12.40
CA GLY A 113 -0.16 8.25 -12.74
C GLY A 113 -0.06 7.62 -14.13
N ALA A 114 0.47 8.39 -15.09
CA ALA A 114 0.77 8.08 -16.49
C ALA A 114 -0.39 8.23 -17.51
N THR A 115 -0.45 9.41 -18.14
CA THR A 115 -0.78 9.53 -19.58
C THR A 115 0.45 9.24 -20.43
#